data_AF-A0AAQ2HH05-F1
#
_entry.id   AF-A0AAQ2HH05-F1
#
_cell.length_a   1.000
_cell.length_b   1.000
_cell.length_c   1.000
_cell.angle_alpha   90.00
_cell.angle_beta   90.00
_cell.angle_gamma   90.00
#
_symmetry.space_group_name_H-M   'P 1'
#
loop_
_entity.id
_entity.type
_entity.pdbx_description
1 polymer ?
#
loop_
_entity_poly.entity_id
_entity_poly.type
_entity_poly.pdbx_seq_one_letter_code
_entity_poly.pdbx_strand_id
1 'polypeptide(L)'
;MTIGSIPSVQAVAGTGYLSGIQNTGNTQATDGSGFGTALAGAVDNLQALQSTSNTLAVQAVTGNLNDIHSATIAATRAQVTLELVAAVRNKGIDAFNEIMRMQA
;
A
#
# COMPACT_ATOMS: atom_id res chain seq x y z
N MET A 1 9.40 66.07 -32.84
CA MET A 1 9.25 65.33 -31.57
C MET A 1 8.07 64.39 -31.72
N THR A 2 8.30 63.11 -32.00
CA THR A 2 7.23 62.10 -32.04
C THR A 2 7.33 61.27 -30.77
N ILE A 3 6.33 61.36 -29.91
CA ILE A 3 6.28 60.62 -28.65
C ILE A 3 5.87 59.19 -29.00
N GLY A 4 6.70 58.20 -28.69
CA GLY A 4 6.43 56.78 -28.96
C GLY A 4 5.27 56.26 -28.10
N SER A 5 4.37 55.48 -28.71
CA SER A 5 3.23 54.84 -28.05
C SER A 5 3.69 53.78 -27.05
N ILE A 6 3.13 53.80 -25.84
CA ILE A 6 3.48 52.89 -24.73
C ILE A 6 2.86 51.50 -25.00
N PRO A 7 3.60 50.39 -24.83
CA PRO A 7 3.06 49.05 -25.00
C PRO A 7 2.00 48.70 -23.94
N SER A 8 1.01 47.89 -24.33
CA SER A 8 -0.05 47.40 -23.46
C SER A 8 0.48 46.46 -22.37
N VAL A 9 0.00 46.64 -21.13
CA VAL A 9 0.40 45.83 -19.97
C VAL A 9 -0.20 44.43 -20.08
N GLN A 10 0.66 43.42 -20.07
CA GLN A 10 0.28 42.01 -20.16
C GLN A 10 -0.30 41.51 -18.83
N ALA A 11 -1.38 40.71 -18.89
CA ALA A 11 -2.03 40.18 -17.71
C ALA A 11 -1.06 39.29 -16.91
N VAL A 12 -0.84 39.63 -15.64
CA VAL A 12 -0.06 38.82 -14.71
C VAL A 12 -0.90 37.62 -14.30
N ALA A 13 -0.56 36.44 -14.81
CA ALA A 13 -1.03 35.20 -14.23
C ALA A 13 -0.45 35.10 -12.79
N GLY A 14 -1.32 34.97 -11.80
CA GLY A 14 -1.00 34.98 -10.36
C GLY A 14 -0.12 33.83 -9.86
N THR A 15 0.60 33.16 -10.75
CA THR A 15 1.46 32.01 -10.45
C THR A 15 2.81 32.10 -11.19
N GLY A 16 3.06 33.18 -11.95
CA GLY A 16 4.31 33.37 -12.69
C GLY A 16 5.56 33.54 -11.81
N TYR A 17 5.39 33.84 -10.52
CA TYR A 17 6.49 33.94 -9.54
C TYR A 17 6.91 32.57 -8.97
N LEU A 18 6.19 31.49 -9.30
CA LEU A 18 6.55 30.13 -8.91
C LEU A 18 7.37 29.46 -10.02
N SER A 19 8.46 30.11 -10.42
CA SER A 19 9.47 29.52 -11.31
C SER A 19 10.25 28.46 -10.52
N GLY A 20 9.63 27.29 -10.36
CA GLY A 20 10.13 26.18 -9.56
C GLY A 20 9.13 25.04 -9.36
N ILE A 21 7.83 25.28 -9.60
CA ILE A 21 6.78 24.25 -9.46
C ILE A 21 6.26 23.77 -10.82
N GLN A 22 6.91 24.15 -11.92
CA GLN A 22 6.59 23.64 -13.26
C GLN A 22 7.20 22.26 -13.56
N ASN A 23 7.69 21.54 -12.55
CA ASN A 23 8.17 20.17 -12.70
C ASN A 23 7.68 19.24 -11.59
N THR A 24 6.36 19.13 -11.43
CA THR A 24 5.74 17.99 -10.73
C THR A 24 4.90 17.12 -11.68
N GLY A 25 5.04 17.31 -13.00
CA GLY A 25 4.46 16.43 -14.02
C GLY A 25 5.12 15.05 -14.14
N ASN A 26 6.09 14.73 -13.28
CA ASN A 26 6.60 13.38 -13.08
C ASN A 26 6.03 12.81 -11.78
N THR A 27 4.71 12.69 -11.68
CA THR A 27 4.16 11.51 -11.02
C THR A 27 4.63 10.32 -11.84
N GLN A 28 5.79 9.77 -11.49
CA GLN A 28 6.25 8.50 -12.01
C GLN A 28 5.13 7.51 -11.66
N ALA A 29 4.33 7.14 -12.66
CA ALA A 29 3.38 6.05 -12.52
C ALA A 29 4.23 4.84 -12.12
N THR A 30 4.11 4.43 -10.85
CA THR A 30 4.65 3.16 -10.42
C THR A 30 3.76 2.11 -11.06
N ASP A 31 4.32 1.32 -11.99
CA ASP A 31 3.61 0.31 -12.81
C ASP A 31 3.02 -0.86 -11.99
N GLY A 32 2.72 -0.67 -10.71
CA GLY A 32 2.27 -1.71 -9.79
C GLY A 32 3.33 -2.78 -9.48
N SER A 33 4.51 -2.73 -10.10
CA SER A 33 5.59 -3.72 -9.98
C SER A 33 6.08 -3.88 -8.54
N GLY A 34 6.18 -2.78 -7.78
CA GLY A 34 6.52 -2.80 -6.36
C GLY A 34 5.49 -3.55 -5.50
N PHE A 35 4.20 -3.40 -5.80
CA PHE A 35 3.13 -4.12 -5.12
C PHE A 35 3.12 -5.60 -5.50
N GLY A 36 3.29 -5.91 -6.80
CA GLY A 36 3.38 -7.31 -7.27
C GLY A 36 4.56 -8.06 -6.65
N THR A 37 5.71 -7.39 -6.49
CA THR A 37 6.90 -7.98 -5.84
C THR A 37 6.69 -8.19 -4.34
N ALA A 38 6.04 -7.24 -3.67
CA ALA A 38 5.68 -7.37 -2.26
C ALA A 38 4.64 -8.49 -2.03
N LEU A 39 3.67 -8.62 -2.92
CA LEU A 39 2.66 -9.68 -2.87
C LEU A 39 3.26 -11.06 -3.13
N ALA A 40 4.15 -11.18 -4.11
CA ALA A 40 4.88 -12.43 -4.37
C ALA A 40 5.73 -12.83 -3.16
N GLY A 41 6.47 -11.89 -2.57
CA GLY A 41 7.24 -12.14 -1.35
C GLY A 41 6.38 -12.51 -0.13
N ALA A 42 5.16 -11.97 -0.05
CA ALA A 42 4.20 -12.34 0.99
C ALA A 42 3.63 -13.75 0.79
N VAL A 43 3.37 -14.17 -0.45
CA VAL A 43 2.94 -15.55 -0.79
C VAL A 43 4.02 -16.57 -0.45
N ASP A 44 5.29 -16.28 -0.78
CA ASP A 44 6.42 -17.14 -0.40
C ASP A 44 6.58 -17.23 1.12
N ASN A 45 6.39 -16.12 1.84
CA ASN A 45 6.38 -16.13 3.31
C ASN A 45 5.24 -16.99 3.86
N LEU A 46 4.05 -16.91 3.27
CA LEU A 46 2.90 -17.72 3.67
C LEU A 46 3.18 -19.22 3.46
N GLN A 47 3.80 -19.58 2.33
CA GLN A 47 4.21 -20.96 2.05
C GLN A 47 5.22 -21.48 3.09
N ALA A 48 6.21 -20.67 3.46
CA ALA A 48 7.19 -21.01 4.49
C ALA A 48 6.54 -21.16 5.88
N LEU A 49 5.59 -20.27 6.21
CA LEU A 49 4.84 -20.31 7.46
C LEU A 49 3.90 -21.53 7.52
N GLN A 50 3.27 -21.89 6.40
CA GLN A 50 2.44 -23.09 6.25
C GLN A 50 3.27 -24.36 6.46
N SER A 51 4.48 -24.43 5.89
CA SER A 51 5.40 -25.56 6.10
C SER A 51 5.81 -25.69 7.56
N THR A 52 6.17 -24.57 8.19
CA THR A 52 6.53 -24.51 9.62
C THR A 52 5.37 -24.94 10.51
N SER A 53 4.16 -24.47 10.19
CA SER A 53 2.94 -24.86 10.90
C SER A 53 2.61 -26.34 10.74
N ASN A 54 2.92 -26.95 9.59
CA ASN A 54 2.73 -28.38 9.36
C ASN A 54 3.70 -29.22 10.21
N THR A 55 4.97 -28.79 10.29
CA THR A 55 5.97 -29.40 11.19
C THR A 55 5.55 -29.28 12.66
N LEU A 56 5.05 -28.12 13.08
CA LEU A 56 4.56 -27.90 14.45
C LEU A 56 3.26 -28.67 14.74
N ALA A 57 2.38 -28.84 13.75
CA ALA A 57 1.16 -29.65 13.88
C ALA A 57 1.49 -31.14 14.05
N VAL A 58 2.47 -31.65 13.30
CA VAL A 58 2.99 -33.02 13.48
C VAL A 58 3.57 -33.19 14.89
N GLN A 59 4.29 -32.20 15.41
CA GLN A 59 4.80 -32.21 16.79
C GLN A 59 3.67 -32.08 17.84
N ALA A 60 2.62 -31.32 17.58
CA ALA A 60 1.47 -31.18 18.49
C ALA A 60 0.66 -32.49 18.62
N VAL A 61 0.53 -33.26 17.53
CA VAL A 61 -0.12 -34.58 17.52
C VAL A 61 0.65 -35.63 18.32
N THR A 62 1.96 -35.44 18.57
CA THR A 62 2.77 -36.34 19.42
C THR A 62 2.47 -36.26 20.93
N GLY A 63 1.49 -35.45 21.35
CA GLY A 63 0.80 -35.67 22.62
C GLY A 63 1.33 -34.92 23.84
N ASN A 64 2.10 -33.83 23.68
CA ASN A 64 2.48 -32.97 24.80
C ASN A 64 1.51 -31.78 24.95
N LEU A 65 0.22 -32.07 25.14
CA LEU A 65 -0.80 -31.04 25.34
C LEU A 65 -0.96 -30.72 26.83
N ASN A 66 0.00 -29.97 27.37
CA ASN A 66 -0.05 -29.52 28.77
C ASN A 66 -0.83 -28.21 29.00
N ASP A 67 -1.32 -27.54 27.95
CA ASP A 67 -1.93 -26.21 28.13
C ASP A 67 -3.13 -25.95 27.19
N ILE A 68 -4.33 -26.21 27.69
CA ILE A 68 -5.60 -25.77 27.08
C ILE A 68 -5.62 -24.24 26.89
N HIS A 69 -4.89 -23.48 27.73
CA HIS A 69 -4.70 -22.03 27.59
C HIS A 69 -4.02 -21.65 26.26
N SER A 70 -3.07 -22.45 25.78
CA SER A 70 -2.37 -22.18 24.51
C SER A 70 -3.31 -22.28 23.31
N ALA A 71 -4.25 -23.23 23.33
CA ALA A 71 -5.25 -23.38 22.27
C ALA A 71 -6.19 -22.16 22.22
N THR A 72 -6.65 -21.66 23.37
CA THR A 72 -7.52 -20.47 23.44
C THR A 72 -6.78 -19.20 23.03
N ILE A 73 -5.53 -19.02 23.45
CA ILE A 73 -4.70 -17.88 23.03
C ILE A 73 -4.45 -17.92 21.52
N ALA A 74 -4.17 -19.11 20.97
CA ALA A 74 -3.98 -19.29 19.53
C ALA A 74 -5.26 -18.96 18.74
N ALA A 75 -6.42 -19.40 19.23
CA ALA A 75 -7.72 -19.08 18.62
C ALA A 75 -7.99 -17.57 18.61
N THR A 76 -7.80 -16.89 19.74
CA THR A 76 -7.98 -15.43 19.83
C THR A 76 -7.02 -14.68 18.92
N ARG A 77 -5.75 -15.09 18.86
CA ARG A 77 -4.76 -14.49 17.96
C ARG A 77 -5.14 -14.70 16.49
N ALA A 78 -5.62 -15.89 16.13
CA ALA A 78 -6.08 -16.18 14.77
C ALA A 78 -7.27 -15.31 14.37
N GLN A 79 -8.23 -15.12 15.27
CA GLN A 79 -9.40 -14.27 15.04
C GLN A 79 -9.00 -12.80 14.79
N VAL A 80 -8.17 -12.23 15.67
CA VAL A 80 -7.68 -10.84 15.52
C VAL A 80 -6.85 -10.68 14.23
N THR A 81 -6.05 -11.68 13.88
CA THR A 81 -5.25 -11.65 12.65
C THR A 81 -6.15 -11.68 11.41
N LEU A 82 -7.21 -12.49 11.42
CA LEU A 82 -8.16 -12.55 10.31
C LEU A 82 -8.88 -11.21 10.12
N GLU A 83 -9.30 -10.57 11.20
CA GLU A 83 -9.90 -9.24 11.18
C GLU A 83 -8.95 -8.18 10.60
N LEU A 84 -7.68 -8.21 11.02
CA LEU A 84 -6.65 -7.32 10.49
C LEU A 84 -6.42 -7.54 8.99
N VAL A 85 -6.33 -8.80 8.55
CA VAL A 85 -6.16 -9.15 7.13
C VAL A 85 -7.35 -8.66 6.30
N ALA A 86 -8.58 -8.83 6.81
CA ALA A 86 -9.77 -8.32 6.14
C ALA A 86 -9.74 -6.79 6.02
N ALA A 87 -9.32 -6.08 7.07
CA ALA A 87 -9.18 -4.62 7.05
C ALA A 87 -8.11 -4.15 6.04
N VAL A 88 -6.96 -4.81 6.01
CA VAL A 88 -5.88 -4.51 5.04
C VAL A 88 -6.33 -4.82 3.61
N ARG A 89 -7.03 -5.94 3.37
CA ARG A 89 -7.61 -6.26 2.06
C ARG A 89 -8.57 -5.17 1.59
N ASN A 90 -9.48 -4.74 2.47
CA ASN A 90 -10.45 -3.71 2.12
C ASN A 90 -9.74 -2.38 1.81
N LYS A 91 -8.77 -1.96 2.63
CA LYS A 91 -7.97 -0.76 2.36
C LYS A 91 -7.12 -0.85 1.10
N GLY A 92 -6.61 -2.04 0.77
CA GLY A 92 -5.89 -2.29 -0.47
C GLY A 92 -6.79 -2.12 -1.70
N ILE A 93 -8.02 -2.62 -1.64
CA ILE A 93 -9.02 -2.45 -2.73
C ILE A 93 -9.41 -0.97 -2.85
N ASP A 94 -9.66 -0.28 -1.75
CA ASP A 94 -9.98 1.15 -1.75
C ASP A 94 -8.84 1.98 -2.38
N ALA A 95 -7.59 1.69 -2.00
CA ALA A 95 -6.41 2.37 -2.55
C ALA A 95 -6.24 2.11 -4.06
N PHE A 96 -6.48 0.88 -4.51
CA PHE A 96 -6.45 0.53 -5.93
C PHE A 96 -7.52 1.29 -6.72
N ASN A 97 -8.76 1.31 -6.20
CA ASN A 97 -9.85 2.04 -6.82
C ASN A 97 -9.57 3.55 -6.88
N GLU A 98 -9.00 4.14 -5.83
CA GLU A 98 -8.66 5.57 -5.83
C GLU A 98 -7.55 5.90 -6.83
N ILE A 99 -6.52 5.06 -6.96
CA ILE A 99 -5.48 5.22 -7.99
C ILE A 99 -6.09 5.17 -9.38
N MET A 100 -6.98 4.21 -9.65
CA MET A 100 -7.69 4.13 -10.94
C MET A 100 -8.56 5.37 -11.21
N ARG A 101 -9.16 5.96 -10.16
CA ARG A 101 -9.97 7.16 -10.26
C ARG A 101 -9.15 8.44 -10.47
N MET A 102 -7.93 8.49 -9.96
CA MET A 102 -6.98 9.59 -10.21
C MET A 102 -6.32 9.52 -11.59
N GLN A 103 -6.22 8.32 -12.18
CA GLN A 103 -5.61 8.10 -13.49
C GLN A 103 -6.61 8.12 -14.66
N ALA A 104 -7.92 8.10 -14.38
CA ALA A 104 -9.01 8.20 -15.37
C ALA A 104 -9.44 9.64 -15.67
#